data_AF-A0AAN6IKA3-F1
#
_entry.id   AF-A0AAN6IKA3-F1
#
_cell.length_a   1.000
_cell.length_b   1.000
_cell.length_c   1.000
_cell.angle_alpha   90.00
_cell.angle_beta   90.00
_cell.angle_gamma   90.00
#
_symmetry.space_group_name_H-M   'P 1'
#
loop_
_entity.id
_entity.type
_entity.pdbx_description
1 polymer ?
#
loop_
_entity_poly.entity_id
_entity_poly.type
_entity_poly.pdbx_seq_one_letter_code
_entity_poly.pdbx_strand_id
1 'polypeptide(L)'
;MPSNTVATLTVQLLYSVAILFTTPLMMFPVIRILEQALFPRRSGKRSRTVKMQKNVFRALLLALVMAVSVVGVERVDKLVAIIGGSACIPLSFIYPPLFHLRAAAVSRWERMRDMTLAVVGTVVCVYVTYGAVSRWGANDPPHDFCDAL
;
A
#
# COMPACT_ATOMS: atom_id res chain seq x y z
N MET A 1 -15.25 -7.48 -20.39
CA MET A 1 -15.43 -6.32 -21.29
C MET A 1 -15.50 -6.85 -22.72
N PRO A 2 -16.44 -6.39 -23.56
CA PRO A 2 -16.62 -6.93 -24.91
C PRO A 2 -15.35 -6.66 -25.73
N SER A 3 -14.84 -7.72 -26.35
CA SER A 3 -13.53 -7.78 -26.98
C SER A 3 -13.62 -7.41 -28.46
N ASN A 4 -13.82 -6.14 -28.82
CA ASN A 4 -13.71 -5.68 -30.22
C ASN A 4 -13.74 -4.15 -30.47
N THR A 5 -13.51 -3.28 -29.47
CA THR A 5 -13.48 -1.82 -29.71
C THR A 5 -12.08 -1.25 -29.46
N VAL A 6 -11.61 -0.38 -30.37
CA VAL A 6 -10.28 0.27 -30.30
C VAL A 6 -10.05 0.97 -28.95
N ALA A 7 -11.11 1.52 -28.35
CA ALA A 7 -11.04 2.25 -27.08
C ALA A 7 -10.64 1.38 -25.87
N THR A 8 -11.13 0.15 -25.74
CA THR A 8 -10.82 -0.70 -24.57
C THR A 8 -9.38 -1.19 -24.60
N LEU A 9 -8.87 -1.53 -25.79
CA LEU A 9 -7.47 -1.87 -25.99
C LEU A 9 -6.55 -0.70 -25.65
N THR A 10 -6.89 0.53 -26.09
CA THR A 10 -6.11 1.73 -25.75
C THR A 10 -6.04 1.94 -24.24
N VAL A 11 -7.16 1.82 -23.52
CA VAL A 11 -7.20 1.98 -22.06
C VAL A 11 -6.38 0.88 -21.36
N GLN A 12 -6.47 -0.37 -21.80
CA GLN A 12 -5.73 -1.48 -21.21
C GLN A 12 -4.21 -1.35 -21.44
N LEU A 13 -3.80 -0.94 -22.64
CA LEU A 13 -2.39 -0.65 -22.94
C LEU A 13 -1.88 0.50 -22.07
N LEU A 14 -2.63 1.60 -21.98
CA LEU A 14 -2.25 2.76 -21.17
C LEU A 14 -2.15 2.40 -19.67
N TYR A 15 -3.08 1.59 -19.16
CA TYR A 15 -3.07 1.13 -17.77
C TYR A 15 -1.82 0.29 -17.45
N SER A 16 -1.46 -0.63 -18.35
CA SER A 16 -0.28 -1.49 -18.17
C SER A 16 1.01 -0.66 -18.16
N VAL A 17 1.13 0.32 -19.05
CA VAL A 17 2.27 1.27 -19.07
C VAL A 17 2.30 2.12 -17.80
N ALA A 18 1.14 2.60 -17.33
CA ALA A 18 1.03 3.40 -16.11
C ALA A 18 1.49 2.63 -14.86
N ILE A 19 1.10 1.36 -14.70
CA ILE A 19 1.53 0.53 -13.57
C ILE A 19 3.03 0.23 -13.64
N LEU A 20 3.55 -0.04 -14.84
CA LEU A 20 4.96 -0.31 -15.06
C LEU A 20 5.83 0.86 -14.59
N PHE A 21 5.37 2.11 -14.77
CA PHE A 21 6.06 3.30 -14.29
C PHE A 21 5.77 3.62 -12.81
N THR A 22 4.54 3.37 -12.35
CA THR A 22 4.12 3.68 -10.96
C THR A 22 4.82 2.80 -9.93
N THR A 23 4.90 1.50 -10.18
CA THR A 23 5.50 0.52 -9.25
C THR A 23 6.97 0.86 -8.89
N PRO A 24 7.88 1.17 -9.83
CA PRO A 24 9.25 1.55 -9.49
C PRO A 24 9.33 2.92 -8.82
N LEU A 25 8.45 3.87 -9.17
CA LEU A 25 8.41 5.19 -8.53
C LEU A 25 7.95 5.10 -7.07
N MET A 26 6.88 4.34 -6.78
CA MET A 26 6.35 4.16 -5.42
C MET A 26 7.28 3.33 -4.52
N MET A 27 8.13 2.48 -5.10
CA MET A 27 9.16 1.76 -4.33
C MET A 27 10.31 2.67 -3.85
N PHE A 28 10.50 3.86 -4.41
CA PHE A 28 11.54 4.79 -3.96
C PHE A 28 11.40 5.18 -2.48
N PRO A 29 10.25 5.70 -1.99
CA PRO A 29 10.07 6.01 -0.57
C PRO A 29 10.21 4.77 0.31
N VAL A 30 9.66 3.63 -0.11
CA VAL A 30 9.75 2.36 0.64
C VAL A 30 11.20 1.95 0.85
N ILE A 31 12.01 1.95 -0.21
CA ILE A 31 13.43 1.58 -0.15
C ILE A 31 14.19 2.55 0.75
N ARG A 32 13.90 3.86 0.69
CA ARG A 32 14.60 4.87 1.51
C ARG A 32 14.32 4.69 3.00
N ILE A 33 13.05 4.50 3.36
CA ILE A 33 12.64 4.25 4.75
C ILE A 33 13.28 2.95 5.26
N LEU A 34 13.28 1.92 4.44
CA LEU A 34 13.78 0.61 4.84
C LEU A 34 15.31 0.55 4.88
N GLU A 35 16.01 1.31 4.01
CA GLU A 35 17.46 1.51 4.08
C GLU A 35 17.85 2.25 5.39
N GLN A 36 17.09 3.27 5.78
CA GLN A 36 17.27 3.98 7.05
C GLN A 36 17.00 3.08 8.26
N ALA A 37 16.00 2.20 8.19
CA ALA A 37 15.66 1.26 9.25
C ALA A 37 16.72 0.14 9.40
N LEU A 38 17.24 -0.40 8.29
CA LEU A 38 18.17 -1.54 8.30
C LEU A 38 19.64 -1.12 8.46
N PHE A 39 20.01 0.11 8.06
CA PHE A 39 21.37 0.65 8.19
C PHE A 39 21.43 2.03 8.86
N PRO A 40 20.98 2.18 10.11
CA PRO A 40 20.98 3.48 10.80
C PRO A 40 22.39 4.07 11.04
N ARG A 41 23.47 3.27 10.92
CA ARG A 41 24.86 3.69 11.26
C ARG A 41 25.98 3.27 10.32
N ARG A 42 25.73 2.62 9.17
CA ARG A 42 26.80 2.16 8.26
C ARG A 42 26.97 3.09 7.05
N SER A 43 27.35 4.34 7.32
CA SER A 43 28.09 5.14 6.34
C SER A 43 29.55 4.67 6.31
N GLY A 44 29.76 3.43 5.86
CA GLY A 44 31.08 2.86 5.61
C GLY A 44 31.46 3.16 4.16
N LYS A 45 32.31 4.17 3.97
CA LYS A 45 32.87 4.59 2.68
C LYS A 45 33.36 3.38 1.85
N ARG A 46 32.97 3.34 0.58
CA ARG A 46 33.72 2.72 -0.54
C ARG A 46 33.78 1.17 -0.62
N SER A 47 32.67 0.49 -0.93
CA SER A 47 32.75 -0.87 -1.52
C SER A 47 31.65 -1.15 -2.53
N ARG A 48 32.00 -1.84 -3.64
CA ARG A 48 31.05 -2.39 -4.64
C ARG A 48 29.99 -3.27 -3.98
N THR A 49 30.33 -3.91 -2.86
CA THR A 49 29.42 -4.76 -2.08
C THR A 49 28.24 -3.98 -1.50
N VAL A 50 28.42 -2.74 -1.03
CA VAL A 50 27.31 -1.90 -0.53
C VAL A 50 26.42 -1.44 -1.69
N LYS A 51 27.00 -1.23 -2.88
CA LYS A 51 26.25 -0.87 -4.10
C LYS A 51 25.38 -2.04 -4.59
N MET A 52 25.93 -3.26 -4.54
CA MET A 52 25.20 -4.49 -4.87
C MET A 52 24.15 -4.84 -3.81
N GLN A 53 24.43 -4.64 -2.52
CA GLN A 53 23.43 -4.83 -1.47
C GLN A 53 22.21 -3.95 -1.67
N LYS A 54 22.37 -2.69 -2.11
CA LYS A 54 21.23 -1.80 -2.41
C LYS A 54 20.43 -2.27 -3.63
N ASN A 55 21.08 -2.79 -4.66
CA ASN A 55 20.40 -3.32 -5.85
C ASN A 55 19.70 -4.66 -5.56
N VAL A 56 20.38 -5.57 -4.84
CA VAL A 56 19.83 -6.84 -4.38
C VAL A 56 18.63 -6.60 -3.47
N PHE A 57 18.69 -5.60 -2.59
CA PHE A 57 17.57 -5.26 -1.73
C PHE A 57 16.33 -4.82 -2.51
N ARG A 58 16.51 -3.96 -3.53
CA ARG A 58 15.43 -3.56 -4.44
C ARG A 58 14.86 -4.77 -5.19
N ALA A 59 15.72 -5.63 -5.72
CA ALA A 59 15.29 -6.82 -6.45
C ALA A 59 14.56 -7.83 -5.54
N LEU A 60 15.03 -8.02 -4.32
CA LEU A 60 14.43 -8.92 -3.33
C LEU A 60 13.04 -8.42 -2.91
N LEU A 61 12.89 -7.13 -2.60
CA LEU A 61 11.58 -6.56 -2.26
C LEU A 61 10.57 -6.72 -3.39
N LEU A 62 10.96 -6.43 -4.63
CA LEU A 62 10.11 -6.63 -5.80
C LEU A 62 9.80 -8.12 -6.03
N ALA A 63 10.78 -9.02 -5.82
CA ALA A 63 10.58 -10.46 -5.93
C ALA A 63 9.60 -10.99 -4.87
N LEU A 64 9.64 -10.47 -3.63
CA LEU A 64 8.66 -10.83 -2.59
C LEU A 64 7.25 -10.37 -2.97
N VAL A 65 7.10 -9.13 -3.45
CA VAL A 65 5.81 -8.62 -3.92
C VAL A 65 5.29 -9.44 -5.10
N MET A 66 6.17 -9.81 -6.04
CA MET A 66 5.82 -10.69 -7.15
C MET A 66 5.39 -12.08 -6.66
N ALA A 67 6.11 -12.68 -5.70
CA ALA A 67 5.75 -13.97 -5.14
C ALA A 67 4.36 -13.94 -4.47
N VAL A 68 4.08 -12.91 -3.67
CA VAL A 68 2.76 -12.71 -3.05
C VAL A 68 1.68 -12.51 -4.12
N SER A 69 1.97 -11.75 -5.18
CA SER A 69 1.03 -11.54 -6.29
C SER A 69 0.73 -12.80 -7.08
N VAL A 70 1.71 -13.70 -7.28
CA VAL A 70 1.51 -14.97 -8.01
C VAL A 70 0.64 -15.91 -7.19
N VAL A 71 0.87 -16.01 -5.88
CA VAL A 71 0.03 -16.81 -4.97
C VAL A 71 -1.38 -16.21 -4.83
N GLY A 72 -1.48 -14.88 -4.89
CA GLY A 72 -2.72 -14.13 -4.66
C GLY A 72 -3.53 -13.76 -5.89
N VAL A 73 -3.14 -14.21 -7.08
CA VAL A 73 -3.68 -13.69 -8.36
C VAL A 73 -5.19 -13.90 -8.50
N GLU A 74 -5.72 -14.99 -7.95
CA GLU A 74 -7.15 -15.32 -8.00
C GLU A 74 -8.01 -14.39 -7.11
N ARG A 75 -7.41 -13.69 -6.15
CA ARG A 75 -8.11 -12.88 -5.13
C ARG A 75 -7.38 -11.56 -4.84
N VAL A 76 -6.80 -10.95 -5.86
CA VAL A 76 -6.03 -9.69 -5.74
C VAL A 76 -6.85 -8.56 -5.10
N ASP A 77 -8.13 -8.46 -5.40
CA ASP A 77 -9.01 -7.45 -4.83
C ASP A 77 -9.18 -7.63 -3.32
N LYS A 78 -9.29 -8.88 -2.86
CA LYS A 78 -9.40 -9.22 -1.43
C LYS A 78 -8.10 -8.90 -0.69
N LEU A 79 -6.95 -9.17 -1.31
CA LEU A 79 -5.63 -8.83 -0.75
C LEU A 79 -5.44 -7.31 -0.61
N VAL A 80 -5.75 -6.54 -1.66
CA VAL A 80 -5.63 -5.08 -1.64
C VAL A 80 -6.55 -4.46 -0.59
N ALA A 81 -7.76 -4.99 -0.41
CA ALA A 81 -8.69 -4.54 0.62
C ALA A 81 -8.14 -4.76 2.05
N ILE A 82 -7.53 -5.91 2.33
CA ILE A 82 -6.91 -6.21 3.63
C ILE A 82 -5.70 -5.28 3.87
N ILE A 83 -4.84 -5.10 2.88
CA ILE A 83 -3.65 -4.24 2.99
C ILE A 83 -4.07 -2.77 3.19
N GLY A 84 -5.04 -2.28 2.43
CA GLY A 84 -5.56 -0.92 2.56
C GLY A 84 -6.22 -0.68 3.91
N GLY A 85 -7.06 -1.62 4.36
CA GLY A 85 -7.76 -1.56 5.64
C GLY A 85 -6.83 -1.55 6.84
N SER A 86 -5.82 -2.43 6.84
CA SER A 86 -4.93 -2.62 7.98
C SER A 86 -3.73 -1.66 8.03
N ALA A 87 -3.19 -1.25 6.89
CA ALA A 87 -1.93 -0.49 6.84
C ALA A 87 -2.13 0.98 6.45
N CYS A 88 -2.97 1.29 5.46
CA CYS A 88 -3.09 2.66 4.92
C CYS A 88 -3.90 3.59 5.85
N ILE A 89 -5.03 3.09 6.38
CA ILE A 89 -5.92 3.84 7.26
C ILE A 89 -5.19 4.35 8.51
N PRO A 90 -4.55 3.51 9.35
CA PRO A 90 -3.85 4.01 10.53
C PRO A 90 -2.71 4.95 10.15
N LEU A 91 -1.98 4.66 9.07
CA LEU A 91 -0.87 5.51 8.64
C LEU A 91 -1.35 6.93 8.24
N SER A 92 -2.46 7.04 7.51
CA SER A 92 -3.05 8.33 7.13
C SER A 92 -3.66 9.11 8.30
N PHE A 93 -4.18 8.43 9.33
CA PHE A 93 -4.75 9.09 10.51
C PHE A 93 -3.70 9.43 11.58
N ILE A 94 -2.61 8.66 11.67
CA ILE A 94 -1.56 8.81 12.69
C ILE A 94 -0.45 9.76 12.23
N TYR A 95 -0.07 9.74 10.95
CA TYR A 95 1.02 10.57 10.44
C TYR A 95 0.79 12.10 10.56
N PRO A 96 -0.39 12.66 10.21
CA PRO A 96 -0.65 14.09 10.36
C PRO A 96 -0.55 14.62 11.81
N PRO A 97 -1.17 14.00 12.83
CA PRO A 97 -1.05 14.47 14.21
C PRO A 97 0.35 14.25 14.81
N LEU A 98 1.10 13.23 14.38
CA LEU A 98 2.49 13.06 14.83
C LEU A 98 3.39 14.20 14.37
N PHE A 99 3.16 14.75 13.17
CA PHE A 99 3.90 15.90 12.67
C PHE A 99 3.44 17.19 13.36
N HIS A 100 2.13 17.37 13.59
CA HIS A 100 1.56 18.53 14.30
C HIS A 100 2.03 18.60 15.76
N LEU A 101 1.96 17.50 16.51
CA LEU A 101 2.42 17.43 17.90
C LEU A 101 3.94 17.64 18.04
N ARG A 102 4.72 17.33 17.01
CA ARG A 102 6.18 17.51 17.04
C ARG A 102 6.62 18.90 16.57
N ALA A 103 5.81 19.59 15.78
CA ALA A 103 6.13 20.91 15.22
C ALA A 103 5.44 22.09 15.92
N ALA A 104 4.25 21.91 16.53
CA ALA A 104 3.40 23.00 16.99
C ALA A 104 2.66 22.71 18.32
N ALA A 105 3.28 21.97 19.26
CA ALA A 105 2.63 21.62 20.52
C ALA A 105 2.44 22.83 21.45
N VAL A 106 1.26 23.47 21.40
CA VAL A 106 0.89 24.53 22.37
C VAL A 106 -0.53 24.36 22.95
N SER A 107 -1.50 23.78 22.23
CA SER A 107 -2.92 23.81 22.66
C SER A 107 -3.56 22.45 22.98
N ARG A 108 -4.36 22.40 24.06
CA ARG A 108 -5.16 21.22 24.48
C ARG A 108 -6.26 20.86 23.48
N TRP A 109 -6.76 21.84 22.73
CA TRP A 109 -7.79 21.63 21.70
C TRP A 109 -7.27 20.81 20.52
N GLU A 110 -6.00 21.02 20.15
CA GLU A 110 -5.36 20.27 19.06
C GLU A 110 -5.17 18.80 19.45
N ARG A 111 -4.74 18.56 20.69
CA ARG A 111 -4.60 17.22 21.25
C ARG A 111 -5.93 16.46 21.31
N MET A 112 -7.03 17.16 21.58
CA MET A 112 -8.37 16.56 21.58
C MET A 112 -8.80 16.17 20.16
N ARG A 113 -8.57 17.04 19.17
CA ARG A 113 -8.88 16.75 17.77
C ARG A 113 -8.05 15.58 17.24
N ASP A 114 -6.77 15.53 17.57
CA ASP A 114 -5.88 14.42 17.20
C ASP A 114 -6.35 13.10 17.84
N MET A 115 -6.79 13.14 19.11
CA MET A 115 -7.36 11.97 19.79
C MET A 115 -8.67 11.50 19.13
N THR A 116 -9.55 12.42 18.73
CA THR A 116 -10.79 12.04 18.01
C THR A 116 -10.48 11.41 16.66
N LEU A 117 -9.51 11.94 15.91
CA LEU A 117 -9.08 11.37 14.62
C LEU A 117 -8.45 9.98 14.79
N ALA A 118 -7.66 9.76 15.85
CA ALA A 118 -7.08 8.46 16.16
C ALA A 118 -8.14 7.41 16.55
N VAL A 119 -9.13 7.79 17.36
CA VAL A 119 -10.23 6.89 17.77
C VAL A 119 -11.11 6.54 16.57
N VAL A 120 -11.56 7.54 15.81
CA VAL A 120 -12.38 7.31 14.60
C VAL A 120 -11.61 6.48 13.58
N GLY A 121 -10.34 6.79 13.33
CA GLY A 121 -9.48 6.03 12.42
C GLY A 121 -9.32 4.57 12.84
N THR A 122 -9.23 4.30 14.14
CA THR A 122 -9.13 2.93 14.68
C THR A 122 -10.45 2.17 14.50
N VAL A 123 -11.60 2.80 14.78
CA VAL A 123 -12.92 2.18 14.55
C VAL A 123 -13.12 1.83 13.08
N VAL A 124 -12.78 2.75 12.17
CA VAL A 124 -12.86 2.53 10.72
C VAL A 124 -11.90 1.43 10.26
N CYS A 125 -10.67 1.40 10.78
CA CYS A 125 -9.69 0.35 10.50
C CYS A 125 -10.23 -1.04 10.90
N VAL A 126 -10.81 -1.16 12.11
CA VAL A 126 -11.40 -2.42 12.59
C VAL A 126 -12.59 -2.83 11.70
N TYR A 127 -13.47 -1.88 11.35
CA TYR A 127 -14.62 -2.16 10.49
C TYR A 127 -14.21 -2.66 9.10
N VAL A 128 -13.28 -1.95 8.44
CA VAL A 128 -12.81 -2.30 7.09
C VAL A 128 -12.03 -3.63 7.12
N THR A 129 -11.17 -3.82 8.13
CA THR A 129 -10.40 -5.07 8.27
C THR A 129 -11.32 -6.26 8.53
N TYR A 130 -12.33 -6.11 9.39
CA TYR A 130 -13.34 -7.15 9.63
C TYR A 130 -14.11 -7.51 8.35
N GLY A 131 -14.52 -6.50 7.57
CA GLY A 131 -15.16 -6.71 6.27
C GLY A 131 -14.25 -7.39 5.24
N ALA A 132 -12.96 -7.06 5.24
CA ALA A 132 -11.99 -7.66 4.33
C ALA A 132 -11.68 -9.13 4.69
N VAL A 133 -11.58 -9.45 5.98
CA VAL A 133 -11.34 -10.82 6.48
C VAL A 133 -12.56 -11.72 6.27
N SER A 134 -13.77 -11.22 6.53
CA SER A 134 -15.00 -11.98 6.30
C SER A 134 -15.20 -12.34 4.81
N ARG A 135 -14.85 -11.42 3.91
CA ARG A 135 -14.84 -11.67 2.45
C ARG A 135 -13.74 -12.61 2.01
N TRP A 136 -12.67 -12.80 2.77
CA TRP A 136 -11.57 -13.71 2.40
C TRP A 136 -12.03 -15.18 2.32
N GLY A 137 -12.85 -15.61 3.30
CA GLY A 137 -13.35 -16.98 3.40
C GLY A 137 -14.71 -17.23 2.73
N ALA A 138 -15.47 -16.17 2.42
CA ALA A 138 -16.72 -16.29 1.68
C ALA A 138 -16.45 -16.59 0.20
N ASN A 139 -16.96 -17.72 -0.29
CA ASN A 139 -17.08 -18.00 -1.71
C ASN A 139 -18.20 -17.12 -2.26
N ASP A 140 -17.90 -15.86 -2.56
CA ASP A 140 -18.82 -15.03 -3.32
C ASP A 140 -19.09 -15.74 -4.65
N PRO A 141 -20.36 -16.07 -4.98
CA PRO A 141 -20.69 -16.55 -6.31
C PRO A 141 -20.27 -15.48 -7.34
N PRO A 142 -20.01 -15.87 -8.60
CA PRO A 142 -19.61 -14.93 -9.64
C PRO A 142 -20.62 -13.79 -9.68
N HIS A 143 -20.13 -12.54 -9.52
CA HIS A 143 -20.93 -11.38 -9.83
C HIS A 143 -21.15 -11.38 -11.35
N ASP A 144 -22.26 -11.97 -11.75
CA ASP A 144 -22.79 -11.82 -13.10
C ASP A 144 -23.09 -10.33 -13.30
N PHE A 145 -22.37 -9.73 -14.23
CA PHE A 145 -22.58 -8.35 -14.68
C PHE A 145 -23.95 -8.16 -15.38
N CYS A 146 -24.81 -9.17 -15.37
CA CYS A 146 -26.13 -9.21 -16.01
C CYS A 146 -27.26 -8.62 -15.16
N ASP A 147 -27.09 -8.42 -13.85
CA ASP A 147 -28.15 -7.89 -12.98
C ASP A 147 -28.21 -6.34 -12.92
N ALA A 148 -27.40 -5.66 -13.73
CA ALA A 148 -27.27 -4.19 -13.74
C ALA A 148 -27.74 -3.52 -15.05
N LEU A 149 -28.49 -4.23 -15.90
CA LEU A 149 -29.14 -3.66 -17.10
C LEU A 149 -30.66 -3.78 -17.02
#